data_AF-A0A345DCW5-F1
#
_entry.id   AF-A0A345DCW5-F1
#
_cell.length_a   1.000
_cell.length_b   1.000
_cell.length_c   1.000
_cell.angle_alpha   90.00
_cell.angle_beta   90.00
_cell.angle_gamma   90.00
#
_symmetry.space_group_name_H-M   'P 1'
#
loop_
_entity.id
_entity.type
_entity.pdbx_description
1 polymer ?
#
loop_
_entity_poly.entity_id
_entity_poly.type
_entity_poly.pdbx_seq_one_letter_code
_entity_poly.pdbx_strand_id
1 'polypeptide(L)'
;MLDQTVWRADMAFTFKNLSPTTVRGYHVWAIPYVCLMRKSQLAEKLMFPIAKYRAQELAYQMGVVEKGSWRGKLIRLVLEPICWALGVFATEQNWESLWQPAK
;
A
#
# COMPACT_ATOMS: atom_id res chain seq x y z
N MET A 1 4.92 7.60 12.41
CA MET A 1 5.40 7.80 11.02
C MET A 1 6.37 6.68 10.67
N LEU A 2 6.41 6.24 9.40
CA LEU A 2 7.37 5.23 8.94
C LEU A 2 8.77 5.82 8.82
N ASP A 3 9.79 4.98 8.94
CA ASP A 3 11.16 5.36 8.60
C ASP A 3 11.24 5.80 7.13
N GLN A 4 11.94 6.91 6.85
CA GLN A 4 11.96 7.49 5.50
C GLN A 4 12.62 6.57 4.48
N THR A 5 13.63 5.81 4.87
CA THR A 5 14.35 4.89 4.00
C THR A 5 13.45 3.71 3.63
N VAL A 6 12.76 3.15 4.63
CA VAL A 6 11.78 2.08 4.45
C VAL A 6 10.61 2.55 3.57
N TRP A 7 10.11 3.76 3.80
CA TRP A 7 9.04 4.34 2.98
C TRP A 7 9.45 4.54 1.51
N ARG A 8 10.67 5.05 1.25
CA ARG A 8 11.20 5.19 -0.11
C ARG A 8 11.35 3.84 -0.80
N ALA A 9 11.80 2.82 -0.07
CA ALA A 9 11.91 1.46 -0.59
C ALA A 9 10.55 0.87 -0.98
N ASP A 10 9.52 1.08 -0.15
CA ASP A 10 8.14 0.66 -0.43
C ASP A 10 7.59 1.28 -1.73
N MET A 11 7.79 2.59 -1.92
CA MET A 11 7.41 3.29 -3.15
C MET A 11 8.18 2.77 -4.37
N ALA A 12 9.50 2.63 -4.25
CA ALA A 12 10.35 2.14 -5.33
C ALA A 12 10.01 0.70 -5.72
N PHE A 13 9.68 -0.15 -4.75
CA PHE A 13 9.22 -1.51 -5.00
C PHE A 13 7.90 -1.48 -5.78
N THR A 14 6.94 -0.69 -5.32
CA THR A 14 5.61 -0.57 -5.95
C THR A 14 5.71 -0.14 -7.40
N PHE A 15 6.53 0.88 -7.68
CA PHE A 15 6.74 1.39 -9.04
C PHE A 15 7.42 0.37 -9.97
N LYS A 16 8.41 -0.40 -9.46
CA LYS A 16 9.21 -1.30 -10.28
C LYS A 16 8.62 -2.70 -10.45
N ASN A 17 7.88 -3.20 -9.46
CA ASN A 17 7.54 -4.62 -9.37
C ASN A 17 6.03 -4.91 -9.41
N LEU A 18 5.16 -3.97 -9.01
CA LEU A 18 3.72 -4.23 -9.07
C LEU A 18 3.19 -3.96 -10.47
N SER A 19 2.40 -4.91 -10.97
CA SER A 19 1.74 -4.74 -12.26
C SER A 19 0.73 -3.59 -12.20
N PRO A 20 0.47 -2.88 -13.31
CA PRO A 20 -0.59 -1.87 -13.37
C PRO A 20 -1.95 -2.42 -12.92
N THR A 21 -2.24 -3.69 -13.20
CA THR A 21 -3.46 -4.38 -12.75
C THR A 21 -3.55 -4.46 -11.23
N THR A 22 -2.48 -4.88 -10.56
CA THR A 22 -2.44 -4.93 -9.09
C THR A 22 -2.62 -3.54 -8.48
N VAL A 23 -1.99 -2.50 -9.06
CA VAL A 23 -2.13 -1.11 -8.59
C VAL A 23 -3.56 -0.60 -8.77
N ARG A 24 -4.19 -0.85 -9.93
CA ARG A 24 -5.60 -0.49 -10.16
C ARG A 24 -6.53 -1.11 -9.12
N GLY A 25 -6.40 -2.41 -8.85
CA GLY A 25 -7.27 -3.06 -7.87
C GLY A 25 -6.95 -2.69 -6.42
N TYR A 26 -5.70 -2.32 -6.11
CA TYR A 26 -5.36 -1.70 -4.84
C TYR A 26 -6.13 -0.38 -4.64
N HIS A 27 -6.19 0.46 -5.67
CA HIS A 27 -6.89 1.75 -5.61
C HIS A 27 -8.39 1.63 -5.31
N VAL A 28 -9.06 0.54 -5.71
CA VAL A 28 -10.50 0.32 -5.49
C VAL A 28 -10.90 0.47 -4.03
N TRP A 29 -10.09 -0.06 -3.12
CA TRP A 29 -10.36 0.02 -1.68
C TRP A 29 -9.43 1.02 -0.96
N ALA A 30 -8.21 1.24 -1.46
CA ALA A 30 -7.25 2.09 -0.79
C ALA A 30 -7.67 3.56 -0.80
N ILE A 31 -8.20 4.06 -1.92
CA ILE A 31 -8.66 5.47 -2.02
C ILE A 31 -9.77 5.79 -1.00
N PRO A 32 -10.90 5.05 -0.96
CA PRO A 32 -11.94 5.33 0.03
C PRO A 32 -11.44 5.12 1.48
N TYR A 33 -10.54 4.17 1.71
CA TYR A 33 -9.96 3.97 3.03
C TYR A 33 -9.05 5.13 3.46
N VAL A 34 -8.25 5.70 2.55
CA VAL A 34 -7.47 6.92 2.82
C VAL A 34 -8.38 8.10 3.14
N CYS A 35 -9.50 8.25 2.43
CA CYS A 35 -10.52 9.25 2.76
C CYS A 35 -11.11 9.04 4.16
N LEU A 36 -11.31 7.80 4.60
CA LEU A 36 -11.73 7.47 5.97
C LEU A 36 -10.64 7.82 6.99
N MET A 37 -9.37 7.50 6.70
CA MET A 37 -8.23 7.84 7.58
C MET A 37 -8.11 9.34 7.84
N ARG A 38 -8.44 10.18 6.86
CA ARG A 38 -8.47 11.65 7.02
C ARG A 38 -9.53 12.12 8.03
N LYS A 39 -10.58 11.33 8.24
CA LYS A 39 -11.70 11.64 9.13
C LYS A 39 -11.62 10.89 10.47
N SER A 40 -10.80 9.83 10.56
CA SER A 40 -10.76 8.93 11.71
C SER A 40 -9.33 8.50 12.05
N GLN A 41 -8.84 8.96 13.20
CA GLN A 41 -7.56 8.50 13.77
C GLN A 41 -7.57 7.00 14.10
N LEU A 42 -8.74 6.41 14.37
CA LEU A 42 -8.84 4.97 14.62
C LEU A 42 -8.53 4.18 13.34
N ALA A 43 -9.05 4.60 12.18
CA ALA A 43 -8.74 3.97 10.90
C ALA A 43 -7.24 4.04 10.59
N GLU A 44 -6.59 5.18 10.87
CA GLU A 44 -5.14 5.31 10.75
C GLU A 44 -4.39 4.34 11.67
N LYS A 45 -4.75 4.29 12.97
CA LYS A 45 -4.11 3.40 13.96
C LYS A 45 -4.25 1.92 13.59
N LEU A 46 -5.35 1.52 12.96
CA LEU A 46 -5.57 0.16 12.49
C LEU A 46 -4.72 -0.18 11.25
N MET A 47 -4.62 0.75 10.30
CA MET A 47 -3.87 0.52 9.06
C MET A 47 -2.36 0.65 9.24
N PHE A 48 -1.90 1.52 10.13
CA PHE A 48 -0.48 1.76 10.37
C PHE A 48 0.36 0.49 10.62
N PRO A 49 -0.02 -0.47 11.50
CA PRO A 49 0.77 -1.69 11.69
C PRO A 49 0.84 -2.53 10.41
N ILE A 50 -0.25 -2.62 9.64
CA ILE A 50 -0.31 -3.37 8.38
C ILE A 50 0.67 -2.76 7.38
N ALA A 51 0.59 -1.44 7.16
CA ALA A 51 1.48 -0.70 6.29
C ALA A 51 2.95 -0.83 6.74
N LYS A 52 3.21 -0.75 8.05
CA LYS A 52 4.56 -0.89 8.61
C LYS A 52 5.18 -2.26 8.35
N TYR A 53 4.46 -3.35 8.62
CA TYR A 53 5.01 -4.68 8.38
C TYR A 53 5.21 -4.95 6.89
N ARG A 54 4.29 -4.51 6.03
CA ARG A 54 4.45 -4.61 4.58
C ARG A 54 5.69 -3.82 4.11
N ALA A 55 5.82 -2.56 4.51
CA ALA A 55 6.94 -1.72 4.09
C ALA A 55 8.29 -2.27 4.55
N GLN A 56 8.38 -2.82 5.76
CA GLN A 56 9.60 -3.49 6.26
C GLN A 56 9.98 -4.70 5.39
N GLU A 57 9.00 -5.54 5.03
CA GLU A 57 9.26 -6.69 4.15
C GLU A 57 9.70 -6.25 2.74
N LEU A 58 9.09 -5.21 2.20
CA LEU A 58 9.51 -4.65 0.91
C LEU A 58 10.90 -4.05 0.96
N ALA A 59 11.24 -3.31 2.02
CA ALA A 59 12.58 -2.78 2.20
C ALA A 59 13.64 -3.90 2.26
N TYR A 60 13.32 -5.02 2.91
CA TYR A 60 14.20 -6.18 2.96
C TYR A 60 14.41 -6.80 1.56
N GLN A 61 13.35 -6.96 0.78
CA GLN A 61 13.45 -7.47 -0.58
C GLN A 61 14.19 -6.52 -1.53
N MET A 62 14.15 -5.22 -1.25
CA MET A 62 14.92 -4.21 -1.96
C MET A 62 16.38 -4.09 -1.48
N GLY A 63 16.80 -4.90 -0.48
CA GLY A 63 18.16 -4.87 0.08
C GLY A 63 18.48 -3.62 0.91
N VAL A 64 17.45 -2.87 1.33
CA VAL A 64 17.60 -1.60 2.08
C VAL A 64 17.77 -1.84 3.58
N VAL A 65 17.23 -2.95 4.10
CA VAL A 65 17.33 -3.34 5.51
C VAL A 65 17.74 -4.80 5.60
N GLU A 66 18.46 -5.16 6.67
CA GLU A 66 18.98 -6.52 6.86
C GLU A 66 17.91 -7.54 7.25
N LYS A 67 16.80 -7.10 7.86
CA LYS A 67 15.74 -7.98 8.38
C LYS A 67 14.36 -7.61 7.83
N GLY A 68 13.70 -8.60 7.23
CA GLY A 68 12.32 -8.52 6.74
C GLY A 68 11.26 -8.68 7.82
N SER A 69 10.02 -8.89 7.40
CA SER A 69 8.88 -9.08 8.30
C SER A 69 8.02 -10.26 7.87
N TRP A 70 7.93 -11.30 8.72
CA TRP A 70 7.06 -12.44 8.43
C TRP A 70 5.59 -12.05 8.29
N ARG A 71 5.12 -11.10 9.12
CA ARG A 71 3.77 -10.51 9.01
C ARG A 71 3.61 -9.76 7.69
N GLY A 72 4.63 -9.01 7.27
CA GLY A 72 4.68 -8.33 5.98
C GLY A 72 4.58 -9.31 4.82
N LYS A 73 5.32 -10.43 4.88
CA LYS A 73 5.27 -11.49 3.88
C LYS A 73 3.87 -12.09 3.75
N LEU A 74 3.20 -12.36 4.88
CA LEU A 74 1.82 -12.85 4.89
C LEU A 74 0.84 -11.82 4.31
N ILE A 75 0.96 -10.55 4.70
CA ILE A 75 0.14 -9.45 4.17
C ILE A 75 0.25 -9.40 2.65
N ARG A 76 1.48 -9.49 2.11
CA ARG A 76 1.70 -9.48 0.66
C ARG A 76 1.14 -10.70 -0.04
N LEU A 77 1.36 -11.89 0.53
CA LEU A 77 0.88 -13.16 -0.02
C LEU A 77 -0.65 -13.17 -0.19
N VAL A 78 -1.39 -12.50 0.71
CA VAL A 78 -2.85 -12.42 0.64
C VAL A 78 -3.32 -11.20 -0.16
N LEU A 79 -2.77 -10.02 0.11
CA LEU A 79 -3.30 -8.75 -0.42
C LEU A 79 -2.96 -8.53 -1.89
N GLU A 80 -1.78 -8.95 -2.35
CA GLU A 80 -1.36 -8.72 -3.75
C GLU A 80 -2.22 -9.51 -4.75
N PRO A 81 -2.52 -10.82 -4.54
CA PRO A 81 -3.45 -11.55 -5.40
C PRO A 81 -4.88 -10.98 -5.39
N ILE A 82 -5.37 -10.55 -4.21
CA ILE A 82 -6.69 -9.92 -4.09
C ILE A 82 -6.71 -8.61 -4.89
N CYS A 83 -5.69 -7.77 -4.76
CA CYS A 83 -5.60 -6.52 -5.51
C CYS A 83 -5.45 -6.77 -7.01
N TRP A 84 -4.71 -7.80 -7.43
CA TRP A 84 -4.66 -8.19 -8.83
C TRP A 84 -6.03 -8.63 -9.34
N ALA A 85 -6.75 -9.49 -8.61
CA ALA A 85 -8.08 -9.97 -8.98
C ALA A 85 -9.09 -8.82 -9.10
N LEU A 86 -9.11 -7.90 -8.12
CA LEU A 86 -9.94 -6.69 -8.20
C LEU A 86 -9.59 -5.85 -9.44
N GLY A 87 -8.30 -5.72 -9.75
CA GLY A 87 -7.80 -4.92 -10.86
C GLY A 87 -8.09 -5.48 -12.26
N VAL A 88 -8.43 -6.76 -12.37
CA VAL A 88 -8.91 -7.37 -13.62
C VAL A 88 -10.30 -6.84 -13.98
N PHE A 89 -11.15 -6.61 -12.98
CA PHE A 89 -12.53 -6.15 -13.18
C PHE A 89 -12.71 -4.63 -12.97
N ALA A 90 -11.75 -3.98 -12.31
CA ALA A 90 -11.80 -2.56 -12.03
C ALA A 90 -11.28 -1.70 -13.18
N THR A 91 -11.99 -0.61 -13.45
CA THR A 91 -11.49 0.49 -14.26
C THR A 91 -10.42 1.28 -13.51
N GLU A 92 -9.71 2.16 -14.22
CA GLU A 92 -8.77 3.07 -13.57
C GLU A 92 -9.48 3.98 -12.56
N GLN A 93 -8.87 4.13 -11.39
CA GLN A 93 -9.44 4.89 -10.28
C GLN A 93 -8.76 6.26 -10.19
N ASN A 94 -9.53 7.31 -9.90
CA ASN A 94 -9.01 8.66 -9.74
C ASN A 94 -8.30 8.83 -8.38
N TRP A 95 -7.07 8.35 -8.27
CA TRP A 95 -6.23 8.51 -7.08
C TRP A 95 -5.74 9.96 -6.89
N GLU A 96 -5.66 10.75 -7.97
CA GLU A 96 -5.27 12.17 -7.93
C GLU A 96 -6.23 13.01 -7.08
N SER A 97 -7.50 12.59 -6.99
CA SER A 97 -8.52 13.21 -6.13
C SER A 97 -8.08 13.31 -4.66
N LEU A 98 -7.15 12.44 -4.21
CA LEU A 98 -6.59 12.52 -2.87
C LEU A 98 -5.79 13.81 -2.65
N TRP A 99 -5.21 14.41 -3.68
CA TRP A 99 -4.37 15.60 -3.58
C TRP A 99 -5.12 16.89 -3.90
N GLN A 100 -6.37 16.78 -4.35
CA GLN A 100 -7.20 17.94 -4.61
C GLN A 100 -7.77 18.48 -3.29
N PRO A 101 -7.81 19.81 -3.09
CA PRO A 101 -8.50 20.41 -1.96
C PRO A 101 -9.98 20.03 -2.00
N ALA A 102 -10.56 19.70 -0.84
CA ALA A 102 -11.99 19.45 -0.74
C ALA A 102 -12.75 20.69 -1.24
N LYS A 103 -13.69 20.49 -2.18
CA LYS A 103 -14.64 21.52 -2.58
C LYS A 103 -15.59 21.83 -1.44
#